data_AF-A0A367I173-F1
#
_entry.id   AF-A0A367I173-F1
#
_cell.length_a   1.000
_cell.length_b   1.000
_cell.length_c   1.000
_cell.angle_alpha   90.00
_cell.angle_beta   90.00
_cell.angle_gamma   90.00
#
_symmetry.space_group_name_H-M   'P 1'
#
loop_
_entity.id
_entity.type
_entity.pdbx_description
1 polymer ?
#
loop_
_entity_poly.entity_id
_entity_poly.type
_entity_poly.pdbx_seq_one_letter_code
_entity_poly.pdbx_strand_id
1 'polypeptide(L)' 'MGASEMAAADLNEFEIRLLKWLAASDFEEVPWSTKRAADAFKVNENEVYEALSALTVKVPHNIHIYYEDAAIRIVADDDI' A
#
# COMPACT_ATOMS: atom_id res chain seq x y z
N MET A 1 14.77 -13.92 14.76
CA MET A 1 13.39 -13.76 14.28
C MET A 1 12.98 -12.36 14.68
N GLY A 2 13.20 -11.41 13.77
CA GLY A 2 12.90 -10.01 13.98
C GLY A 2 11.40 -9.76 13.80
N ALA A 3 10.88 -8.70 14.40
CA ALA A 3 9.47 -8.32 14.29
C ALA A 3 8.98 -8.14 12.84
N SER A 4 9.91 -7.97 11.88
CA SER A 4 9.65 -7.86 10.44
C SER A 4 9.01 -9.11 9.82
N GLU A 5 9.48 -10.31 10.19
CA GLU A 5 8.99 -11.58 9.62
C GLU A 5 7.53 -11.89 10.04
N MET A 6 7.06 -11.32 11.15
CA MET A 6 5.73 -11.57 11.70
C MET A 6 4.65 -10.66 11.08
N ALA A 7 5.04 -9.49 10.58
CA ALA A 7 4.15 -8.54 9.92
C ALA A 7 3.82 -8.96 8.47
N ALA A 8 4.79 -9.55 7.77
CA ALA A 8 4.62 -10.10 6.42
C ALA A 8 3.70 -11.33 6.37
N ALA A 9 3.71 -12.15 7.44
CA ALA A 9 3.01 -13.42 7.49
C ALA A 9 1.48 -13.30 7.63
N ASP A 10 0.97 -12.14 8.07
CA ASP A 10 -0.48 -11.88 8.19
C ASP A 10 -1.05 -11.22 6.92
N LEU A 11 -0.21 -10.87 5.96
CA LEU A 11 -0.66 -10.19 4.74
C LEU A 11 -1.31 -11.15 3.75
N ASN A 12 -2.47 -10.76 3.25
CA ASN A 12 -3.21 -11.50 2.24
C ASN A 12 -2.48 -11.37 0.89
N GLU A 13 -2.71 -12.31 -0.06
CA GLU A 13 -2.10 -12.20 -1.41
C GLU A 13 -2.37 -10.86 -2.10
N PHE A 14 -3.56 -10.27 -1.87
CA PHE A 14 -3.90 -8.95 -2.37
C PHE A 14 -3.10 -7.83 -1.71
N GLU A 15 -2.94 -7.88 -0.39
CA GLU A 15 -2.19 -6.87 0.38
C GLU A 15 -0.71 -6.89 0.00
N ILE A 16 -0.11 -8.08 -0.17
CA ILE A 16 1.26 -8.24 -0.65
C ILE A 16 1.42 -7.63 -2.06
N ARG A 17 0.48 -7.91 -2.96
CA ARG A 17 0.49 -7.34 -4.32
C ARG A 17 0.32 -5.82 -4.31
N LEU A 18 -0.54 -5.30 -3.43
CA LEU A 18 -0.76 -3.87 -3.26
C LEU A 18 0.50 -3.19 -2.71
N LEU A 19 1.15 -3.78 -1.68
CA LEU A 19 2.41 -3.28 -1.12
C LEU A 19 3.51 -3.25 -2.18
N LYS A 20 3.69 -4.34 -2.94
CA LYS A 20 4.66 -4.39 -4.04
C LYS A 20 4.39 -3.38 -5.13
N TRP A 21 3.11 -3.16 -5.44
CA TRP A 21 2.73 -2.16 -6.44
C TRP A 21 2.94 -0.73 -5.93
N LEU A 22 2.73 -0.49 -4.63
CA LEU A 22 3.03 0.76 -3.94
C LEU A 22 4.54 1.05 -3.91
N ALA A 23 5.35 0.03 -3.66
CA ALA A 23 6.82 0.15 -3.65
C ALA A 23 7.42 0.27 -5.06
N ALA A 24 6.82 -0.39 -6.06
CA ALA A 24 7.28 -0.34 -7.45
C ALA A 24 6.77 0.88 -8.22
N SER A 25 5.66 1.48 -7.78
CA SER A 25 5.14 2.70 -8.38
C SER A 25 5.83 3.91 -7.78
N ASP A 26 6.28 4.79 -8.65
CA ASP A 26 6.84 6.06 -8.26
C ASP A 26 5.73 7.05 -7.87
N PHE A 27 5.22 6.89 -6.65
CA PHE A 27 4.22 7.79 -6.08
C PHE A 27 4.82 9.12 -5.61
N GLU A 28 6.14 9.27 -5.69
CA GLU A 28 6.83 10.56 -5.49
C GLU A 28 6.47 11.52 -6.64
N GLU A 29 6.43 11.05 -7.89
CA GLU A 29 5.95 11.85 -9.03
C GLU A 29 4.44 11.73 -9.28
N VAL A 30 3.82 10.57 -9.00
CA VAL A 30 2.40 10.33 -9.29
C VAL A 30 1.47 10.46 -8.06
N PRO A 31 0.43 11.31 -8.09
CA PRO A 31 -0.52 11.41 -6.99
C PRO A 31 -1.33 10.13 -6.81
N TRP A 32 -1.56 9.73 -5.56
CA TRP A 32 -2.38 8.58 -5.20
C TRP A 32 -3.81 8.73 -5.73
N SER A 33 -4.32 7.66 -6.31
CA SER A 33 -5.71 7.58 -6.73
C SER A 33 -6.25 6.18 -6.49
N THR A 34 -7.20 6.05 -5.56
CA THR A 34 -7.86 4.78 -5.26
C THR A 34 -8.49 4.18 -6.52
N LYS A 35 -9.00 5.00 -7.43
CA LYS A 35 -9.52 4.56 -8.73
C LYS A 35 -8.46 3.90 -9.60
N ARG A 36 -7.24 4.43 -9.63
CA ARG A 36 -6.12 3.81 -10.38
C ARG A 36 -5.74 2.46 -9.81
N ALA A 37 -5.65 2.36 -8.49
CA ALA A 37 -5.38 1.09 -7.84
C ALA A 37 -6.51 0.08 -8.13
N ALA A 38 -7.77 0.48 -7.95
CA ALA A 38 -8.94 -0.35 -8.24
C ALA A 38 -8.94 -0.86 -9.69
N ASP A 39 -8.64 0.00 -10.67
CA ASP A 39 -8.56 -0.36 -12.09
C ASP A 39 -7.37 -1.30 -12.39
N ALA A 40 -6.19 -1.01 -11.83
CA ALA A 40 -4.99 -1.83 -12.00
C ALA A 40 -5.18 -3.26 -11.47
N PHE A 41 -5.85 -3.39 -10.33
CA PHE A 41 -6.14 -4.68 -9.71
C PHE A 41 -7.47 -5.30 -10.16
N LYS A 42 -8.28 -4.57 -10.95
CA LYS A 42 -9.66 -4.94 -11.34
C LYS A 42 -10.55 -5.30 -10.15
N VAL A 43 -10.41 -4.55 -9.06
CA VAL A 43 -11.21 -4.69 -7.82
C VAL A 43 -12.03 -3.43 -7.58
N ASN A 44 -12.90 -3.46 -6.56
CA ASN A 44 -13.63 -2.26 -6.15
C ASN A 44 -12.75 -1.32 -5.32
N GLU A 45 -13.05 -0.02 -5.37
CA GLU A 45 -12.38 0.99 -4.53
C GLU A 45 -12.46 0.65 -3.04
N ASN A 46 -13.56 0.06 -2.58
CA ASN A 46 -13.72 -0.39 -1.19
C ASN A 46 -12.67 -1.42 -0.79
N GLU A 47 -12.38 -2.41 -1.64
CA GLU A 47 -11.37 -3.43 -1.33
C GLU A 47 -9.97 -2.82 -1.27
N VAL A 48 -9.69 -1.82 -2.10
CA VAL A 48 -8.45 -1.06 -2.01
C VAL A 48 -8.35 -0.32 -0.69
N TYR A 49 -9.42 0.35 -0.23
CA TYR A 49 -9.43 1.04 1.06
C TYR A 49 -9.23 0.09 2.23
N GLU A 50 -9.90 -1.07 2.21
CA GLU A 50 -9.75 -2.09 3.25
C GLU A 50 -8.32 -2.64 3.30
N ALA A 51 -7.73 -2.95 2.14
CA ALA A 51 -6.36 -3.41 2.07
C ALA A 51 -5.35 -2.33 2.49
N LEU A 52 -5.57 -1.07 2.12
CA LEU A 52 -4.72 0.04 2.57
C LEU A 52 -4.79 0.23 4.08
N SER A 53 -5.99 0.18 4.64
CA SER A 53 -6.20 0.20 6.09
C SER A 53 -5.46 -0.95 6.77
N ALA A 54 -5.64 -2.18 6.26
CA ALA A 54 -4.94 -3.35 6.78
C ALA A 54 -3.42 -3.22 6.68
N LEU A 55 -2.87 -2.70 5.57
CA LEU A 55 -1.45 -2.42 5.42
C LEU A 55 -0.96 -1.42 6.47
N THR A 56 -1.68 -0.32 6.72
CA THR A 56 -1.29 0.66 7.75
C THR A 56 -1.31 0.08 9.17
N VAL A 57 -2.08 -0.98 9.42
CA VAL A 57 -2.16 -1.64 10.73
C VAL A 57 -1.13 -2.76 10.87
N LYS A 58 -0.96 -3.58 9.83
CA LYS A 58 -0.10 -4.76 9.82
C LYS A 58 1.37 -4.39 9.58
N VAL A 59 1.62 -3.47 8.65
CA VAL A 59 2.96 -3.02 8.25
C VAL A 59 3.09 -1.48 8.36
N PRO A 60 2.85 -0.89 9.54
CA PRO A 60 2.89 0.57 9.74
C PRO A 60 4.26 1.19 9.44
N HIS A 61 5.33 0.40 9.47
CA HIS A 61 6.69 0.85 9.17
C HIS A 61 7.03 0.79 7.68
N ASN A 62 6.24 0.07 6.88
CA ASN A 62 6.46 -0.12 5.46
C ASN A 62 5.50 0.74 4.61
N ILE A 63 4.59 1.51 5.21
CA ILE A 63 3.69 2.38 4.47
C ILE A 63 3.70 3.80 5.06
N HIS A 64 3.91 4.77 4.18
CA HIS A 64 3.98 6.19 4.50
C HIS A 64 2.97 6.95 3.64
N ILE A 65 1.97 7.52 4.28
CA ILE A 65 0.93 8.33 3.64
C ILE A 65 1.13 9.78 4.04
N TYR A 66 1.32 10.67 3.08
CA TYR A 66 1.42 12.11 3.30
C TYR A 66 0.65 12.88 2.25
N TYR A 67 0.36 14.15 2.53
CA TYR A 67 -0.37 15.03 1.62
C TYR A 67 0.59 16.10 1.09
N GLU A 68 0.79 16.13 -0.22
CA GLU A 68 1.69 17.07 -0.89
C GLU A 68 1.13 17.48 -2.25
N ASP A 69 1.31 18.75 -2.62
CA ASP A 69 0.85 19.31 -3.90
C ASP A 69 -0.65 19.10 -4.18
N ALA A 70 -1.48 19.37 -3.17
CA ALA A 70 -2.93 19.16 -3.20
C ALA A 70 -3.37 17.70 -3.46
N ALA A 71 -2.46 16.72 -3.34
CA ALA A 71 -2.72 15.32 -3.57
C ALA A 71 -2.21 14.41 -2.44
N ILE A 72 -2.81 13.24 -2.30
CA ILE A 72 -2.32 12.21 -1.39
C ILE A 72 -1.14 11.50 -2.05
N ARG A 73 -0.11 11.20 -1.29
CA ARG A 73 1.08 10.45 -1.68
C ARG A 73 1.19 9.25 -0.78
N ILE A 74 1.32 8.07 -1.37
CA ILE A 74 1.44 6.81 -0.64
C ILE A 74 2.73 6.16 -1.11
N VAL A 75 3.72 6.13 -0.23
CA VAL A 75 4.96 5.42 -0.45
C VAL A 75 4.93 4.15 0.37
N ALA A 76 5.37 3.05 -0.22
CA ALA A 76 5.55 1.82 0.52
C ALA A 76 6.93 1.23 0.28
N ASP A 77 7.34 0.37 1.20
CA ASP A 77 8.59 -0.36 1.16
C ASP A 77 8.31 -1.86 1.18
N ASP A 78 8.90 -2.62 0.24
CA ASP A 78 8.73 -4.07 0.11
C ASP A 78 9.75 -4.87 0.95
N ASP A 79 10.55 -4.22 1.81
CA ASP A 79 11.45 -4.90 2.75
C ASP A 79 10.60 -5.50 3.91
N ILE A 80 10.02 -6.67 3.64
CA ILE A 80 9.21 -7.49 4.55
C ILE A 80 9.83 -8.88 4.76
#